data_AF-A0A3D4P9F6-F1
#
_entry.id   AF-A0A3D4P9F6-F1
#
_cell.length_a   1.000
_cell.length_b   1.000
_cell.length_c   1.000
_cell.angle_alpha   90.00
_cell.angle_beta   90.00
_cell.angle_gamma   90.00
#
_symmetry.space_group_name_H-M   'P 1'
#
loop_
_entity.id
_entity.type
_entity.pdbx_description
1 polymer ?
#
loop_
_entity_poly.entity_id
_entity_poly.type
_entity_poly.pdbx_seq_one_letter_code
_entity_poly.pdbx_strand_id
1 'polypeptide(L)'
;QPPLEWSETENVIWKTPVTGRGHGSPIVVGNQVILATAEEAAETRSLISFNRNTGKKVWETVLHSGMATPARNKKGTQASSTPACDGERLFINFLHDGQMVTSAIDLNGKILWQQSICEYIVHQGYGSSPTLFKDLVIV
;
A
#
# COMPACT_ATOMS: atom_id res chain seq x y z
N GLN A 1 15.24 16.41 -19.89
CA GLN A 1 14.18 15.87 -20.78
C GLN A 1 13.84 14.47 -20.29
N PRO A 2 12.57 14.04 -20.25
CA PRO A 2 12.24 12.67 -19.87
C PRO A 2 12.84 11.66 -20.87
N PRO A 3 13.19 10.44 -20.44
CA PRO A 3 13.72 9.41 -21.35
C PRO A 3 12.65 9.03 -22.38
N LEU A 4 13.07 8.88 -23.64
CA LEU A 4 12.19 8.49 -24.75
C LEU A 4 12.16 6.97 -24.96
N GLU A 5 13.18 6.27 -24.47
CA GLU A 5 13.32 4.82 -24.50
C GLU A 5 13.57 4.33 -23.07
N TRP A 6 13.02 3.18 -22.72
CA TRP A 6 13.25 2.56 -21.42
C TRP A 6 13.10 1.05 -21.55
N SER A 7 13.85 0.32 -20.73
CA SER A 7 13.74 -1.14 -20.62
C SER A 7 13.97 -1.55 -19.17
N GLU A 8 14.14 -2.86 -18.93
CA GLU A 8 14.50 -3.37 -17.60
C GLU A 8 15.91 -2.95 -17.16
N THR A 9 16.76 -2.51 -18.08
CA THR A 9 18.16 -2.15 -17.82
C THR A 9 18.57 -0.79 -18.38
N GLU A 10 17.75 -0.18 -19.25
CA GLU A 10 18.04 1.09 -19.90
C GLU A 10 17.18 2.21 -19.34
N ASN A 11 17.80 3.35 -19.03
CA ASN A 11 17.15 4.53 -18.44
C ASN A 11 16.39 4.21 -17.13
N VAL A 12 16.85 3.18 -16.40
CA VAL A 12 16.37 2.76 -15.07
C VAL A 12 17.48 2.98 -14.05
N ILE A 13 17.18 3.73 -12.99
CA ILE A 13 18.15 4.00 -11.89
C ILE A 13 18.26 2.77 -10.97
N TRP A 14 17.13 2.13 -10.67
CA TRP A 14 17.08 0.90 -9.90
C TRP A 14 15.79 0.14 -10.19
N LYS A 15 15.85 -1.18 -9.98
CA LYS A 15 14.70 -2.09 -9.97
C LYS A 15 14.84 -2.98 -8.74
N THR A 16 13.73 -3.21 -8.04
CA THR A 16 13.71 -4.05 -6.84
C THR A 16 12.52 -5.00 -6.91
N PRO A 17 12.67 -6.28 -6.54
CA PRO A 17 11.53 -7.17 -6.39
C PRO A 17 10.65 -6.70 -5.22
N VAL A 18 9.34 -6.72 -5.43
CA VAL A 18 8.34 -6.46 -4.40
C VAL A 18 7.67 -7.78 -4.07
N THR A 19 7.64 -8.13 -2.78
CA THR A 19 6.93 -9.32 -2.28
C THR A 19 5.43 -9.13 -2.48
N GLY A 20 4.70 -10.19 -2.79
CA GLY A 20 3.26 -10.14 -3.03
C GLY A 20 2.86 -9.41 -4.30
N ARG A 21 1.60 -8.96 -4.31
CA ARG A 21 0.97 -8.24 -5.42
C ARG A 21 0.25 -7.00 -4.89
N GLY A 22 0.33 -5.91 -5.63
CA GLY A 22 -0.40 -4.68 -5.35
C GLY A 22 -0.72 -3.94 -6.64
N HIS A 23 -1.90 -3.32 -6.70
CA HIS A 23 -2.35 -2.49 -7.81
C HIS A 23 -2.49 -1.02 -7.42
N GLY A 24 -2.29 -0.69 -6.14
CA GLY A 24 -2.16 0.69 -5.69
C GLY A 24 -0.93 1.36 -6.31
N SER A 25 -0.97 2.69 -6.37
CA SER A 25 0.19 3.47 -6.81
C SER A 25 1.21 3.62 -5.68
N PRO A 26 2.51 3.67 -5.98
CA PRO A 26 3.50 4.11 -5.00
C PRO A 26 3.35 5.62 -4.75
N ILE A 27 3.63 6.05 -3.53
CA ILE A 27 3.81 7.46 -3.18
C ILE A 27 5.27 7.76 -2.83
N VAL A 28 5.67 9.01 -2.96
CA VAL A 28 7.01 9.46 -2.60
C VAL A 28 6.93 10.46 -1.45
N VAL A 29 7.64 10.19 -0.36
CA VAL A 29 7.71 11.05 0.83
C VAL A 29 9.17 11.24 1.20
N GLY A 30 9.71 12.44 0.96
CA GLY A 30 11.14 12.71 1.15
C GLY A 30 12.02 11.75 0.35
N ASN A 31 12.81 10.94 1.06
CA ASN A 31 13.72 9.94 0.47
C ASN A 31 13.13 8.50 0.44
N GLN A 32 11.82 8.36 0.65
CA GLN A 32 11.13 7.08 0.68
C GLN A 32 10.12 6.96 -0.47
N VAL A 33 10.06 5.78 -1.08
CA VAL A 33 9.00 5.33 -1.98
C VAL A 33 8.20 4.29 -1.22
N ILE A 34 6.91 4.56 -0.97
CA ILE A 34 6.02 3.70 -0.19
C ILE A 34 4.93 3.14 -1.07
N LEU A 35 4.62 1.85 -0.95
CA LEU A 35 3.51 1.21 -1.66
C LEU A 35 2.86 0.12 -0.80
N ALA A 36 1.61 -0.21 -1.15
CA ALA A 36 0.87 -1.32 -0.56
C ALA A 36 1.15 -2.62 -1.31
N THR A 37 1.24 -3.73 -0.57
CA THR A 37 1.31 -5.08 -1.16
C THR A 37 0.48 -6.08 -0.36
N ALA A 38 0.08 -7.17 -1.00
CA ALA A 38 -0.53 -8.32 -0.37
C ALA A 38 0.14 -9.62 -0.83
N GLU A 39 0.56 -10.45 0.12
CA GLU A 39 1.11 -11.77 -0.14
C GLU A 39 0.03 -12.82 0.14
N GLU A 40 -0.47 -13.47 -0.92
CA GLU A 40 -1.61 -14.38 -0.82
C GLU A 40 -1.27 -15.64 -0.03
N ALA A 41 -0.06 -16.20 -0.20
CA ALA A 41 0.35 -17.42 0.48
C ALA A 41 0.60 -17.21 1.98
N ALA A 42 1.07 -16.02 2.37
CA ALA A 42 1.26 -15.64 3.77
C ALA A 42 0.02 -14.98 4.39
N GLU A 43 -1.01 -14.73 3.58
CA GLU A 43 -2.22 -13.98 3.93
C GLU A 43 -1.94 -12.60 4.56
N THR A 44 -0.87 -11.92 4.13
CA THR A 44 -0.47 -10.62 4.69
C THR A 44 -0.81 -9.47 3.77
N ARG A 45 -1.12 -8.31 4.37
CA ARG A 45 -1.27 -7.02 3.71
C ARG A 45 -0.35 -6.04 4.41
N SER A 46 0.50 -5.38 3.63
CA SER A 46 1.62 -4.60 4.16
C SER A 46 1.74 -3.25 3.47
N LEU A 47 2.36 -2.30 4.16
CA LEU A 47 3.09 -1.22 3.49
C LEU A 47 4.58 -1.58 3.45
N ILE A 48 5.22 -1.27 2.32
CA ILE A 48 6.67 -1.40 2.15
C ILE A 48 7.23 -0.03 1.79
N SER A 49 8.37 0.32 2.39
CA SER A 49 9.15 1.49 2.03
C SER A 49 10.49 1.10 1.41
N PHE A 50 10.85 1.82 0.36
CA PHE A 50 12.14 1.73 -0.31
C PHE A 50 12.86 3.08 -0.30
N ASN A 51 14.17 3.04 -0.21
CA ASN A 51 15.00 4.22 -0.36
C ASN A 51 14.94 4.70 -1.82
N ARG A 52 14.47 5.92 -2.02
CA ARG A 52 14.20 6.51 -3.35
C ARG A 52 15.40 6.51 -4.29
N ASN A 53 16.61 6.62 -3.76
CA ASN A 53 17.82 6.71 -4.58
C ASN A 53 18.41 5.36 -4.94
N THR A 54 18.11 4.31 -4.16
CA THR A 54 18.79 3.01 -4.28
C THR A 54 17.86 1.82 -4.51
N GLY A 55 16.54 1.99 -4.32
CA GLY A 55 15.56 0.91 -4.38
C GLY A 55 15.69 -0.12 -3.25
N LYS A 56 16.58 0.11 -2.27
CA LYS A 56 16.75 -0.79 -1.12
C LYS A 56 15.57 -0.66 -0.16
N LYS A 57 15.02 -1.79 0.27
CA LYS A 57 13.95 -1.84 1.28
C LYS A 57 14.45 -1.20 2.58
N VAL A 58 13.70 -0.24 3.10
CA VAL A 58 13.97 0.43 4.38
C VAL A 58 13.23 -0.29 5.50
N TRP A 59 11.94 -0.51 5.30
CA TRP A 59 11.07 -1.23 6.22
C TRP A 59 9.90 -1.86 5.48
N GLU A 60 9.26 -2.81 6.14
CA GLU A 60 8.01 -3.44 5.73
C GLU A 60 7.19 -3.71 6.98
N THR A 61 5.93 -3.28 6.96
CA THR A 61 5.02 -3.39 8.08
C THR A 61 3.79 -4.17 7.65
N VAL A 62 3.61 -5.35 8.24
CA VAL A 62 2.38 -6.13 8.10
C VAL A 62 1.29 -5.44 8.91
N LEU A 63 0.25 -4.96 8.23
CA LEU A 63 -0.90 -4.30 8.85
C LEU A 63 -1.99 -5.31 9.22
N HIS A 64 -2.16 -6.33 8.38
CA HIS A 64 -3.14 -7.39 8.59
C HIS A 64 -2.56 -8.73 8.16
N SER A 65 -2.88 -9.77 8.92
CA SER A 65 -2.50 -11.16 8.66
C SER A 65 -3.71 -12.07 8.80
N GLY A 66 -3.86 -13.04 7.89
CA GLY A 66 -5.01 -13.95 7.88
C GLY A 66 -6.33 -13.23 7.59
N MET A 67 -7.43 -13.99 7.70
CA MET A 67 -8.82 -13.53 7.50
C MET A 67 -8.95 -12.67 6.24
N ALA A 68 -8.29 -13.16 5.19
CA ALA A 68 -8.26 -12.48 3.93
C ALA A 68 -9.60 -12.66 3.23
N THR A 69 -10.33 -11.57 2.98
CA THR A 69 -11.49 -11.63 2.08
C THR A 69 -10.94 -11.85 0.67
N PRO A 70 -11.13 -13.03 0.06
CA PRO A 70 -10.50 -13.33 -1.20
C PRO A 70 -11.01 -12.38 -2.28
N ALA A 71 -10.13 -11.95 -3.17
CA ALA A 71 -10.55 -11.21 -4.35
C ALA A 71 -11.51 -12.11 -5.15
N ARG A 72 -12.72 -11.63 -5.43
CA ARG A 72 -13.68 -12.38 -6.28
C ARG A 72 -13.21 -12.49 -7.72
N ASN A 73 -12.30 -11.61 -8.14
CA ASN A 73 -11.69 -11.62 -9.45
C ASN A 73 -10.19 -11.93 -9.35
N LYS A 74 -9.70 -12.92 -10.13
CA LYS A 74 -8.28 -13.30 -10.20
C LYS A 74 -7.36 -12.17 -10.69
N LYS A 75 -7.91 -11.21 -11.43
CA LYS A 75 -7.20 -10.00 -11.87
C LYS A 75 -7.12 -8.93 -10.77
N GLY A 76 -7.82 -9.08 -9.65
CA GLY A 76 -7.69 -8.18 -8.51
C GLY A 76 -6.51 -8.55 -7.62
N THR A 77 -6.16 -7.64 -6.72
CA THR A 77 -5.25 -7.89 -5.60
C THR A 77 -5.87 -7.39 -4.31
N GLN A 78 -5.38 -7.88 -3.17
CA GLN A 78 -5.82 -7.41 -1.86
C GLN A 78 -5.09 -6.12 -1.40
N ALA A 79 -4.31 -5.51 -2.29
CA ALA A 79 -3.56 -4.28 -2.07
C ALA A 79 -3.72 -3.32 -3.27
N SER A 80 -4.98 -3.00 -3.60
CA SER A 80 -5.28 -2.08 -4.71
C SER A 80 -5.42 -0.61 -4.28
N SER A 81 -5.40 -0.32 -2.98
CA SER A 81 -5.45 1.04 -2.45
C SER A 81 -4.08 1.73 -2.54
N THR A 82 -4.07 3.03 -2.83
CA THR A 82 -2.88 3.89 -2.78
C THR A 82 -2.80 4.54 -1.40
N PRO A 83 -1.64 4.51 -0.70
CA PRO A 83 -1.51 5.20 0.58
C PRO A 83 -1.56 6.72 0.39
N ALA A 84 -2.04 7.44 1.40
CA ALA A 84 -1.96 8.90 1.49
C ALA A 84 -0.99 9.29 2.61
N CYS A 85 -0.42 10.50 2.54
CA CYS A 85 0.52 11.00 3.55
C CYS A 85 0.27 12.47 3.85
N ASP A 86 0.26 12.84 5.13
CA ASP A 86 0.15 14.25 5.58
C ASP A 86 1.51 14.93 5.81
N GLY A 87 2.60 14.21 5.56
CA GLY A 87 3.99 14.65 5.81
C GLY A 87 4.62 14.01 7.05
N GLU A 88 3.82 13.43 7.96
CA GLU A 88 4.28 12.78 9.20
C GLU A 88 3.75 11.35 9.33
N ARG A 89 2.58 11.09 8.76
CA ARG A 89 1.81 9.86 8.90
C ARG A 89 1.33 9.38 7.53
N LEU A 90 1.38 8.08 7.35
CA LEU A 90 0.84 7.34 6.22
C LEU A 90 -0.54 6.80 6.59
N PHE A 91 -1.47 6.87 5.65
CA PHE A 91 -2.82 6.35 5.80
C PHE A 91 -3.12 5.38 4.66
N ILE A 92 -3.73 4.24 4.96
CA ILE A 92 -4.07 3.22 3.96
C ILE A 92 -5.33 2.47 4.38
N ASN A 93 -6.12 2.07 3.37
CA ASN A 93 -7.29 1.22 3.58
C ASN A 93 -7.05 -0.19 3.08
N PHE A 94 -7.41 -1.17 3.90
CA PHE A 94 -7.47 -2.59 3.53
C PHE A 94 -8.82 -3.19 3.89
N LEU A 95 -9.18 -4.27 3.21
CA LEU A 95 -10.23 -5.16 3.71
C LEU A 95 -9.62 -6.22 4.59
N HIS A 96 -10.20 -6.39 5.78
CA HIS A 96 -9.81 -7.41 6.72
C HIS A 96 -11.06 -7.92 7.41
N ASP A 97 -11.28 -9.24 7.36
CA ASP A 97 -12.39 -9.90 8.06
C ASP A 97 -13.77 -9.26 7.80
N GLY A 98 -14.11 -9.05 6.52
CA GLY A 98 -15.39 -8.46 6.13
C GLY A 98 -15.55 -6.97 6.47
N GLN A 99 -14.49 -6.32 6.95
CA GLN A 99 -14.51 -4.91 7.35
C GLN A 99 -13.55 -4.09 6.51
N MET A 100 -13.94 -2.83 6.27
CA MET A 100 -13.04 -1.81 5.75
C MET A 100 -12.26 -1.21 6.92
N VAL A 101 -10.95 -1.41 6.91
CA VAL A 101 -10.05 -0.95 7.97
C VAL A 101 -9.14 0.13 7.42
N THR A 102 -9.13 1.28 8.07
CA THR A 102 -8.15 2.34 7.84
C THR A 102 -7.05 2.21 8.88
N SER A 103 -5.80 2.29 8.44
CA SER A 103 -4.63 2.27 9.33
C SER A 103 -3.81 3.54 9.16
N ALA A 104 -3.27 4.05 10.28
CA ALA A 104 -2.23 5.07 10.26
C ALA A 104 -0.90 4.51 10.77
N ILE A 105 0.17 4.89 10.09
CA ILE A 105 1.54 4.43 10.35
C ILE A 105 2.46 5.66 10.30
N ASP A 106 3.51 5.71 11.11
CA ASP A 106 4.54 6.74 10.95
C ASP A 106 5.49 6.46 9.77
N LEU A 107 6.37 7.42 9.45
CA LEU A 107 7.32 7.29 8.34
C LEU A 107 8.42 6.23 8.57
N ASN A 108 8.52 5.64 9.76
CA ASN A 108 9.44 4.57 10.12
C ASN A 108 8.77 3.19 10.09
N GLY A 109 7.50 3.12 9.69
CA GLY A 109 6.75 1.87 9.61
C GLY A 109 6.08 1.46 10.92
N LYS A 110 6.06 2.30 11.96
CA LYS A 110 5.36 1.99 13.22
C LYS A 110 3.86 2.25 13.07
N ILE A 111 3.04 1.24 13.35
CA ILE A 111 1.59 1.38 13.41
C ILE A 111 1.23 2.34 14.55
N LEU A 112 0.47 3.38 14.23
CA LEU A 112 -0.04 4.36 15.19
C LEU A 112 -1.44 3.97 15.66
N TRP A 113 -2.32 3.61 14.73
CA TRP A 113 -3.65 3.09 15.00
C TRP A 113 -4.21 2.33 13.80
N GLN A 114 -5.21 1.49 14.06
CA GLN A 114 -6.02 0.82 13.04
C GLN A 114 -7.48 0.88 13.50
N GLN A 115 -8.37 1.27 12.58
CA GLN A 115 -9.78 1.50 12.88
C GLN A 115 -10.64 0.81 11.83
N SER A 116 -11.55 -0.05 12.29
CA SER A 116 -12.65 -0.54 11.45
C SER A 116 -13.68 0.56 11.27
N ILE A 117 -14.04 0.85 10.02
CA ILE A 117 -14.93 1.95 9.65
C ILE A 117 -16.33 1.42 9.37
N CYS A 118 -16.44 0.33 8.61
CA CYS A 118 -17.70 -0.31 8.30
C CYS A 118 -17.51 -1.75 7.84
N GLU A 119 -18.60 -2.52 7.87
CA GLU A 119 -18.68 -3.77 7.13
C GLU A 119 -18.64 -3.51 5.63
N TYR A 120 -17.97 -4.39 4.89
CA TYR A 120 -17.84 -4.28 3.44
C TYR A 120 -18.03 -5.65 2.77
N ILE A 121 -19.04 -5.74 1.91
CA ILE A 121 -19.29 -6.93 1.11
C ILE A 121 -18.57 -6.80 -0.24
N VAL A 122 -17.56 -7.63 -0.46
CA VAL A 122 -16.83 -7.64 -1.74
C VAL A 122 -17.71 -8.19 -2.85
N HIS A 123 -18.10 -7.32 -3.79
CA HIS A 123 -18.78 -7.75 -5.03
C HIS A 123 -17.79 -8.11 -6.14
N GLN A 124 -16.83 -7.23 -6.45
CA GLN A 124 -15.83 -7.41 -7.52
C GLN A 124 -14.40 -7.32 -7.01
N GLY A 125 -14.12 -6.33 -6.18
CA GLY A 125 -12.83 -6.05 -5.58
C GLY A 125 -12.92 -4.85 -4.65
N TYR A 126 -11.79 -4.42 -4.12
CA TYR A 126 -11.69 -3.25 -3.26
C TYR A 126 -10.43 -2.46 -3.58
N GLY A 127 -10.53 -1.14 -3.58
CA GLY A 127 -9.41 -0.23 -3.89
C GLY A 127 -9.69 1.22 -3.49
N SER A 128 -10.53 1.47 -2.49
CA SER A 128 -10.76 2.84 -2.01
C SER A 128 -9.47 3.35 -1.36
N SER A 129 -8.93 4.45 -1.89
CA SER A 129 -7.72 5.09 -1.37
C SER A 129 -8.11 6.26 -0.47
N PRO A 130 -7.50 6.41 0.73
CA PRO A 130 -7.78 7.53 1.61
C PRO A 130 -7.44 8.87 0.95
N THR A 131 -8.22 9.90 1.24
CA THR A 131 -7.96 11.29 0.85
C THR A 131 -7.82 12.15 2.09
N LEU A 132 -6.83 13.04 2.10
CA LEU A 132 -6.56 13.93 3.23
C LEU A 132 -7.11 15.32 2.94
N PHE A 133 -7.82 15.90 3.90
CA PHE A 133 -8.28 17.28 3.82
C PHE A 133 -8.23 17.94 5.20
N LYS A 134 -7.32 18.91 5.36
CA LYS A 134 -7.02 19.53 6.66
C LYS A 134 -6.69 18.45 7.70
N ASP A 135 -7.46 18.38 8.77
CA ASP A 135 -7.37 17.42 9.87
C ASP A 135 -8.17 16.14 9.65
N LEU A 136 -8.76 15.96 8.47
CA LEU A 136 -9.61 14.80 8.14
C LEU A 136 -8.88 13.79 7.25
N VAL A 137 -9.13 12.51 7.56
CA VAL A 137 -8.90 11.37 6.68
C VAL A 137 -10.25 10.92 6.16
N ILE A 138 -10.47 11.01 4.85
CA ILE A 138 -11.73 10.66 4.17
C ILE A 138 -11.54 9.31 3.47
N VAL A 139 -12.44 8.36 3.72
CA VAL A 139 -12.30 6.94 3.33
C VAL A 139 -13.59 6.33 2.82
#